data_AF-A0A7R7I5T5-F1
#
_entry.id   AF-A0A7R7I5T5-F1
#
_cell.length_a   1.000
_cell.length_b   1.000
_cell.length_c   1.000
_cell.angle_alpha   90.00
_cell.angle_beta   90.00
_cell.angle_gamma   90.00
#
_symmetry.space_group_name_H-M   'P 1'
#
loop_
_entity.id
_entity.type
_entity.pdbx_description
1 polymer ?
#
loop_
_entity_poly.entity_id
_entity_poly.type
_entity_poly.pdbx_seq_one_letter_code
_entity_poly.pdbx_strand_id
1 'polypeptide(L)' 'MTETVTVKSEGMTLSALLARHYRKAYPGMVAKTFALNQDLAGSGPYLPVGRVVTVMTPAEMQAEGAAAMPVVDLFL' A
#
# COMPACT_ATOMS: atom_id res chain seq x y z
N MET A 1 -3.28 -8.73 11.96
CA MET A 1 -4.54 -8.13 11.51
C MET A 1 -4.28 -7.40 10.21
N THR A 2 -4.57 -8.15 9.15
CA THR A 2 -4.63 -7.68 7.78
C THR A 2 -6.02 -7.18 7.46
N GLU A 3 -6.12 -6.22 6.55
CA GLU A 3 -7.35 -5.68 6.00
C GLU A 3 -7.29 -5.73 4.47
N THR A 4 -8.43 -5.61 3.80
CA THR A 4 -8.51 -5.64 2.34
C THR A 4 -8.85 -4.27 1.79
N VAL A 5 -8.09 -3.84 0.78
CA VAL A 5 -8.28 -2.56 0.10
C VAL A 5 -8.57 -2.82 -1.37
N THR A 6 -9.69 -2.30 -1.86
CA THR A 6 -10.07 -2.40 -3.27
C THR A 6 -9.50 -1.24 -4.07
N VAL A 7 -8.91 -1.52 -5.23
CA VAL A 7 -8.46 -0.53 -6.19
C VAL A 7 -9.66 0.14 -6.83
N LYS A 8 -9.87 1.43 -6.55
CA LYS A 8 -11.06 2.19 -7.01
C LYS A 8 -10.84 2.96 -8.31
N SER A 9 -9.60 3.19 -8.73
CA SER A 9 -9.29 4.05 -9.88
C SER A 9 -8.23 3.43 -10.77
N GLU A 10 -8.31 3.72 -12.07
CA GLU A 10 -7.33 3.31 -13.08
C GLU A 10 -5.99 4.03 -12.88
N GLY A 11 -4.91 3.42 -13.38
CA GLY A 11 -3.55 3.98 -13.28
C GLY A 11 -2.97 3.98 -11.87
N MET A 12 -3.58 3.26 -10.92
CA MET A 12 -3.11 3.21 -9.53
C MET A 12 -1.92 2.27 -9.39
N THR A 13 -0.81 2.77 -8.85
CA THR A 13 0.32 1.93 -8.44
C THR A 13 0.13 1.44 -7.01
N LEU A 14 0.81 0.35 -6.64
CA LEU A 14 0.77 -0.19 -5.28
C LEU A 14 1.22 0.87 -4.25
N SER A 15 2.29 1.60 -4.55
CA SER A 15 2.79 2.70 -3.72
C SER A 15 1.76 3.82 -3.53
N ALA A 16 1.08 4.23 -4.60
CA ALA A 16 0.05 5.27 -4.54
C ALA A 16 -1.19 4.83 -3.74
N LEU A 17 -1.60 3.57 -3.90
CA LEU A 17 -2.71 2.99 -3.14
C LEU A 17 -2.39 2.98 -1.66
N LEU A 18 -1.20 2.52 -1.30
CA LEU A 18 -0.79 2.43 0.10
C LEU A 18 -0.60 3.83 0.71
N ALA A 19 0.00 4.78 -0.02
CA ALA A 19 0.14 6.17 0.44
C ALA A 19 -1.22 6.83 0.72
N ARG A 20 -2.22 6.60 -0.14
CA ARG A 20 -3.60 7.08 0.09
C ARG A 20 -4.28 6.40 1.26
N HIS A 21 -4.08 5.09 1.41
CA HIS A 21 -4.69 4.29 2.48
C HIS A 21 -4.14 4.67 3.85
N TYR A 22 -2.81 4.68 4.00
CA TYR A 22 -2.17 4.94 5.30
C TYR A 22 -1.99 6.42 5.62
N ARG A 23 -2.03 7.31 4.62
CA ARG A 23 -1.65 8.74 4.72
C ARG A 23 -0.26 8.99 5.35
N LYS A 24 0.55 7.93 5.45
CA LYS A 24 1.88 7.89 6.06
C LYS A 24 2.72 6.90 5.26
N ALA A 25 3.99 7.19 5.07
CA ALA A 25 4.93 6.26 4.46
C ALA A 25 5.62 5.46 5.57
N TYR A 26 5.57 4.13 5.45
CA TYR A 26 6.33 3.23 6.31
C TYR A 26 7.45 2.59 5.49
N PRO A 27 8.67 2.51 6.03
CA PRO A 27 9.76 1.80 5.38
C PRO A 27 9.41 0.31 5.21
N GLY A 28 9.64 -0.24 4.01
CA GLY A 28 9.38 -1.65 3.71
C GLY A 28 7.91 -2.03 3.47
N MET A 29 6.98 -1.06 3.49
CA MET A 29 5.54 -1.29 3.29
C MET A 29 5.23 -2.05 1.99
N VAL A 30 5.83 -1.63 0.87
CA VAL A 30 5.63 -2.27 -0.44
C VAL A 30 6.07 -3.73 -0.41
N ALA A 31 7.25 -4.03 0.16
CA ALA A 31 7.77 -5.38 0.25
C ALA A 31 6.88 -6.30 1.11
N LYS A 32 6.35 -5.77 2.23
CA LYS A 32 5.42 -6.50 3.10
C LYS A 32 4.09 -6.77 2.40
N THR A 33 3.54 -5.80 1.67
CA THR A 33 2.34 -6.00 0.86
C THR A 33 2.56 -7.02 -0.25
N PHE A 34 3.73 -7.05 -0.89
CA PHE A 34 4.07 -8.10 -1.86
C PHE A 34 4.22 -9.48 -1.22
N ALA A 35 4.77 -9.58 -0.01
CA ALA A 35 4.85 -10.84 0.72
C ALA A 35 3.45 -11.41 1.04
N LEU A 36 2.47 -10.53 1.29
CA LEU A 36 1.08 -10.91 1.54
C LEU A 36 0.29 -11.21 0.25
N ASN A 37 0.70 -10.68 -0.89
CA ASN A 37 0.00 -10.84 -2.17
C ASN A 37 1.03 -11.12 -3.28
N GLN A 38 1.53 -12.36 -3.32
CA GLN A 38 2.51 -12.78 -4.31
C GLN A 38 1.98 -12.67 -5.74
N ASP A 39 0.66 -12.78 -5.90
CA ASP A 39 -0.08 -12.60 -7.15
C ASP A 39 0.04 -11.18 -7.74
N LEU A 40 0.29 -10.16 -6.92
CA LEU A 40 0.44 -8.77 -7.39
C LEU A 40 1.76 -8.52 -8.11
N ALA A 41 2.79 -9.34 -7.87
CA ALA A 41 4.07 -9.21 -8.56
C ALA A 41 3.91 -9.48 -10.08
N GLY A 42 2.92 -10.27 -10.47
CA GLY A 42 2.62 -10.60 -11.86
C GLY A 42 1.77 -9.57 -12.61
N SER A 43 1.06 -8.66 -11.92
CA SER A 43 0.15 -7.70 -12.56
C SER A 43 0.82 -6.50 -13.21
N GLY A 44 2.16 -6.36 -13.07
CA GLY A 44 2.90 -5.22 -13.57
C GLY A 44 2.78 -3.97 -12.67
N PRO A 45 3.26 -2.81 -13.13
CA PRO A 45 3.37 -1.59 -12.32
C PRO A 45 2.02 -0.92 -11.99
N TYR A 46 0.95 -1.23 -12.72
CA TYR A 46 -0.38 -0.65 -12.55
C TYR A 46 -1.39 -1.71 -12.14
N LEU A 47 -2.13 -1.43 -11.07
CA LEU A 47 -3.14 -2.35 -10.55
C LEU A 47 -4.45 -2.21 -11.35
N PRO A 48 -5.09 -3.33 -11.74
CA PRO A 48 -6.40 -3.28 -12.37
C PRO A 48 -7.49 -2.82 -11.38
N VAL A 49 -8.47 -2.08 -11.88
CA VAL A 49 -9.61 -1.62 -11.08
C VAL A 49 -10.45 -2.80 -10.59
N GLY A 50 -10.94 -2.70 -9.36
CA GLY A 50 -11.70 -3.77 -8.71
C GLY A 50 -10.82 -4.86 -8.10
N ARG A 51 -9.48 -4.79 -8.26
CA ARG A 51 -8.57 -5.71 -7.57
C ARG A 51 -8.63 -5.49 -6.08
N VAL A 52 -8.68 -6.58 -5.33
CA VAL A 52 -8.61 -6.57 -3.87
C VAL A 52 -7.16 -6.85 -3.46
N VAL A 53 -6.58 -5.95 -2.69
CA VAL A 53 -5.21 -6.04 -2.16
C VAL A 53 -5.28 -6.24 -0.66
N THR A 54 -4.62 -7.27 -0.15
CA THR A 54 -4.53 -7.51 1.30
C THR A 54 -3.37 -6.72 1.88
N VAL A 55 -3.63 -5.83 2.82
CA VAL A 55 -2.62 -4.98 3.45
C VAL A 55 -2.63 -5.19 4.96
N MET A 56 -1.54 -4.87 5.65
CA MET A 56 -1.55 -4.89 7.12
C MET A 56 -2.29 -3.66 7.65
N THR A 57 -2.94 -3.76 8.81
CA THR A 57 -3.56 -2.58 9.39
C THR A 57 -2.53 -1.48 9.72
N PRO A 58 -2.92 -0.19 9.77
CA PRO A 58 -1.98 0.90 10.03
C PRO A 58 -1.30 0.80 11.40
N ALA A 59 -1.94 0.14 12.36
CA ALA A 59 -1.39 -0.11 13.70
C ALA A 59 -0.27 -1.15 13.64
N GLU A 60 -0.44 -2.22 12.86
CA GLU A 60 0.58 -3.25 12.69
C GLU A 60 1.75 -2.75 11.86
N MET A 61 1.50 -1.99 10.79
CA MET A 61 2.56 -1.33 10.04
C MET A 61 3.39 -0.35 10.89
N GLN A 62 2.78 0.29 11.90
CA GLN A 62 3.48 1.14 12.86
C GLN A 62 4.28 0.36 13.90
N ALA A 63 3.74 -0.76 14.39
CA ALA A 63 4.45 -1.62 15.34
C ALA A 63 5.68 -2.28 14.69
N GLU A 64 5.59 -2.54 13.38
CA GLU A 64 6.56 -3.33 12.63
C GLU A 64 7.48 -2.47 11.74
N GLY A 65 7.24 -1.16 11.67
CA GLY A 65 7.95 -0.19 10.84
C GLY A 65 8.73 0.83 11.68
N ALA A 66 9.99 1.06 11.33
CA ALA A 66 10.73 2.22 11.83
C ALA A 66 9.97 3.53 11.51
N ALA A 67 10.19 4.55 12.35
CA ALA A 67 9.43 5.81 12.43
C ALA A 67 8.70 6.24 11.13
N ALA A 68 7.38 6.37 11.21
CA ALA A 68 6.53 6.81 10.11
C ALA A 68 7.00 8.15 9.55
N MET A 69 7.24 8.21 8.24
CA MET A 69 7.57 9.47 7.57
C MET A 69 6.28 10.12 7.05
N PRO A 70 6.09 11.44 7.24
CA PRO A 70 4.95 12.13 6.65
C PRO A 70 5.07 12.06 5.12
N VAL A 71 3.95 11.74 4.45
CA VAL A 71 3.87 11.87 2.99
C VAL A 71 3.65 13.35 2.69
N VAL A 72 4.69 14.02 2.18
CA VAL A 72 4.60 15.40 1.74
C VAL A 72 4.28 15.39 0.25
N ASP A 73 3.11 15.90 -0.11
CA ASP A 73 2.79 16.20 -1.50
C ASP A 73 3.45 17.54 -1.87
N LEU A 74 4.12 17.61 -3.02
CA LEU A 74 4.83 18.82 -3.46
C LEU A 74 3.86 19.92 -3.93
N PHE A 75 2.56 19.63 -4.00
CA PHE A 75 1.54 20.52 -4.56
C PHE A 75 0.36 20.84 -3.61
N LEU A 76 0.53 20.67 -2.29
CA LEU A 76 -0.44 21.10 -1.28
C LEU A 76 0.05 22.30 -0.47
#